data_AF-A0A2S9YZ55-F1
#
_entry.id   AF-A0A2S9YZ55-F1
#
_cell.length_a   1.000
_cell.length_b   1.000
_cell.length_c   1.000
_cell.angle_alpha   90.00
_cell.angle_beta   90.00
_cell.angle_gamma   90.00
#
_symmetry.space_group_name_H-M   'P 1'
#
loop_
_entity.id
_entity.type
_entity.pdbx_description
1 polymer ?
#
loop_
_entity_poly.entity_id
_entity_poly.type
_entity_poly.pdbx_seq_one_letter_code
_entity_poly.pdbx_strand_id
1 'polypeptide(L)'
;MSEPVFDAATGRTFHVGGHEGTLSPEEELLQIDWYMGQHHPQPQDPHEYAGWVARLPDRLTHAAMMVLGAARDHSWPGTNLGAGLTISTTPVAEVFTPDGQAATGPRVLALRPEGLDDTARAMAWQPPLAALAVQAGAEVWDLHDPAALSGALAAAQSPLVVLGAGSAARTILRAAAAGELSPATCRIVLSRPDIPDTIDPATALAGFLEEEHPDRLLVLSGTHDVTVTAHPALAGHTTWLPATHHVCTPATARERVRLIAEFIRR
;
A
#
# COMPACT_ATOMS: atom_id res chain seq x y z
N MET A 1 -23.47 -0.50 -27.38
CA MET A 1 -22.17 -1.20 -27.34
C MET A 1 -21.15 -0.26 -27.95
N SER A 2 -20.17 0.16 -27.16
CA SER A 2 -19.02 0.91 -27.65
C SER A 2 -18.14 -0.02 -28.48
N GLU A 3 -17.65 0.48 -29.62
CA GLU A 3 -16.65 -0.27 -30.38
C GLU A 3 -15.33 -0.34 -29.60
N PRO A 4 -14.68 -1.50 -29.57
CA PRO A 4 -13.35 -1.62 -28.98
C PRO A 4 -12.36 -0.68 -29.69
N VAL A 5 -11.53 0.00 -28.91
CA VAL A 5 -10.46 0.86 -29.42
C VAL A 5 -9.20 0.01 -29.54
N PHE A 6 -8.69 -0.17 -30.76
CA PHE A 6 -7.40 -0.79 -30.98
C PHE A 6 -6.28 0.24 -30.81
N ASP A 7 -5.36 -0.04 -29.89
CA ASP A 7 -4.14 0.74 -29.70
C ASP A 7 -2.99 0.08 -30.45
N ALA A 8 -2.57 0.71 -31.55
CA ALA A 8 -1.49 0.23 -32.39
C ALA A 8 -0.11 0.27 -31.70
N ALA A 9 0.07 1.11 -30.66
CA ALA A 9 1.35 1.20 -29.95
C ALA A 9 1.55 0.03 -28.98
N THR A 10 0.46 -0.46 -28.38
CA THR A 10 0.50 -1.59 -27.44
C THR A 10 0.08 -2.92 -28.07
N GLY A 11 -0.48 -2.89 -29.30
CA GLY A 11 -0.99 -4.07 -30.00
C GLY A 11 -2.23 -4.67 -29.34
N ARG A 12 -2.94 -3.88 -28.51
CA ARG A 12 -4.02 -4.35 -27.64
C ARG A 12 -5.35 -3.70 -28.00
N THR A 13 -6.41 -4.40 -27.63
CA THR A 13 -7.79 -3.94 -27.81
C THR A 13 -8.35 -3.50 -26.47
N PHE A 14 -8.86 -2.27 -26.40
CA PHE A 14 -9.39 -1.66 -25.19
C PHE A 14 -10.91 -1.48 -25.30
N HIS A 15 -11.62 -1.83 -24.22
CA HIS A 15 -13.07 -1.74 -24.18
C HIS A 15 -13.48 -0.55 -23.30
N VAL A 16 -14.00 0.51 -23.91
CA VAL A 16 -14.46 1.70 -23.18
C VAL A 16 -15.97 1.59 -22.96
N GLY A 17 -16.44 1.43 -21.73
CA GLY A 17 -17.86 1.28 -21.41
C GLY A 17 -18.29 -0.18 -21.33
N GLY A 18 -18.36 -0.68 -20.08
CA GLY A 18 -19.02 -1.92 -19.66
C GLY A 18 -18.89 -3.12 -20.62
N HIS A 19 -17.93 -4.00 -20.38
CA HIS A 19 -17.79 -5.26 -21.11
C HIS A 19 -18.78 -6.32 -20.56
N GLU A 20 -19.51 -7.01 -21.45
CA GLU A 20 -20.46 -8.08 -21.05
C GLU A 20 -19.75 -9.37 -20.59
N GLY A 21 -18.47 -9.55 -20.93
CA GLY A 21 -17.63 -10.65 -20.42
C GLY A 21 -16.94 -10.32 -19.09
N THR A 22 -16.65 -11.35 -18.28
CA THR A 22 -15.81 -11.19 -17.08
C THR A 22 -14.34 -11.14 -17.48
N LEU A 23 -13.74 -9.95 -17.46
CA LEU A 23 -12.29 -9.77 -17.55
C LEU A 23 -11.60 -10.46 -16.37
N SER A 24 -10.42 -11.02 -16.58
CA SER A 24 -9.54 -11.47 -15.50
C SER A 24 -8.97 -10.26 -14.72
N PRO A 25 -8.53 -10.43 -13.45
CA PRO A 25 -7.95 -9.33 -12.69
C PRO A 25 -6.78 -8.62 -13.38
N GLU A 26 -5.98 -9.36 -14.16
CA GLU A 26 -4.88 -8.78 -14.94
C GLU A 26 -5.40 -7.98 -16.13
N GLU A 27 -6.40 -8.47 -16.86
CA GLU A 27 -7.01 -7.70 -17.94
C GLU A 27 -7.69 -6.43 -17.41
N GLU A 28 -8.35 -6.49 -16.25
CA GLU A 28 -8.92 -5.32 -15.57
C GLU A 28 -7.85 -4.29 -15.23
N LEU A 29 -6.71 -4.72 -14.67
CA LEU A 29 -5.58 -3.86 -14.40
C LEU A 29 -5.12 -3.16 -15.68
N LEU A 30 -4.93 -3.92 -16.76
CA LEU A 30 -4.41 -3.38 -18.02
C LEU A 30 -5.36 -2.34 -18.64
N GLN A 31 -6.68 -2.49 -18.50
CA GLN A 31 -7.64 -1.48 -18.94
C GLN A 31 -7.52 -0.18 -18.12
N ILE A 32 -7.40 -0.29 -16.78
CA ILE A 32 -7.24 0.89 -15.91
C ILE A 32 -5.89 1.56 -16.15
N ASP A 33 -4.81 0.79 -16.25
CA ASP A 33 -3.45 1.31 -16.45
C ASP A 33 -3.34 2.12 -17.75
N TRP A 34 -3.92 1.60 -18.84
CA TRP A 34 -4.01 2.34 -20.08
C TRP A 34 -4.81 3.64 -19.92
N TYR A 35 -6.00 3.59 -19.29
CA TYR A 35 -6.82 4.78 -19.07
C TYR A 35 -6.08 5.85 -18.25
N MET A 36 -5.40 5.42 -17.18
CA MET A 36 -4.60 6.29 -16.33
C MET A 36 -3.43 6.89 -17.10
N GLY A 37 -2.73 6.11 -17.92
CA GLY A 37 -1.64 6.59 -18.77
C GLY A 37 -2.08 7.64 -19.79
N GLN A 38 -3.28 7.50 -20.38
CA GLN A 38 -3.79 8.43 -21.38
C GLN A 38 -4.39 9.72 -20.78
N HIS A 39 -5.11 9.60 -19.66
CA HIS A 39 -5.91 10.71 -19.14
C HIS A 39 -5.34 11.35 -17.87
N HIS A 40 -4.52 10.61 -17.11
CA HIS A 40 -3.95 11.04 -15.84
C HIS A 40 -2.47 10.65 -15.71
N PRO A 41 -1.61 10.99 -16.70
CA PRO A 41 -0.21 10.59 -16.68
C PRO A 41 0.49 11.09 -15.41
N GLN A 42 1.44 10.30 -14.92
CA GLN A 42 2.28 10.71 -13.80
C GLN A 42 3.12 11.94 -14.21
N PRO A 43 3.12 13.01 -13.40
CA PRO A 43 3.90 14.20 -13.71
C PRO A 43 5.40 13.90 -13.65
N GLN A 44 6.16 14.58 -14.51
CA GLN A 44 7.62 14.56 -14.48
C GLN A 44 8.20 15.56 -13.47
N ASP A 45 7.43 16.60 -13.12
CA ASP A 45 7.80 17.55 -12.09
C ASP A 45 7.54 16.96 -10.69
N PRO A 46 8.58 16.79 -9.84
CA PRO A 46 8.41 16.32 -8.46
C PRO A 46 7.47 17.19 -7.62
N HIS A 47 7.33 18.48 -7.93
CA HIS A 47 6.43 19.38 -7.20
C HIS A 47 4.95 19.09 -7.48
N GLU A 48 4.62 18.48 -8.62
CA GLU A 48 3.26 18.07 -8.96
C GLU A 48 2.90 16.66 -8.49
N TYR A 49 3.91 15.86 -8.12
CA TYR A 49 3.75 14.46 -7.76
C TYR A 49 2.78 14.27 -6.57
N ALA A 50 2.95 15.03 -5.49
CA ALA A 50 2.07 14.93 -4.32
C ALA A 50 0.60 15.20 -4.69
N GLY A 51 0.34 16.27 -5.45
CA GLY A 51 -1.01 16.58 -5.93
C GLY A 51 -1.57 15.53 -6.90
N TRP A 52 -0.72 14.90 -7.71
CA TRP A 52 -1.13 13.77 -8.55
C TRP A 52 -1.51 12.55 -7.70
N VAL A 53 -0.69 12.17 -6.71
CA VAL A 53 -0.96 11.07 -5.78
C VAL A 53 -2.25 11.31 -4.98
N ALA A 54 -2.47 12.53 -4.49
CA ALA A 54 -3.67 12.89 -3.72
C ALA A 54 -4.97 12.57 -4.47
N ARG A 55 -4.96 12.66 -5.81
CA ARG A 55 -6.13 12.42 -6.67
C ARG A 55 -6.21 10.99 -7.19
N LEU A 56 -5.21 10.14 -6.94
CA LEU A 56 -5.19 8.77 -7.45
C LEU A 56 -6.40 7.95 -7.01
N PRO A 57 -6.84 7.94 -5.74
CA PRO A 57 -8.00 7.15 -5.33
C PRO A 57 -9.26 7.45 -6.16
N ASP A 58 -9.57 8.74 -6.33
CA ASP A 58 -10.73 9.19 -7.10
C ASP A 58 -10.57 8.87 -8.59
N ARG A 59 -9.38 9.11 -9.15
CA ARG A 59 -9.08 8.82 -10.57
C ARG A 59 -9.14 7.33 -10.88
N LEU A 60 -8.62 6.49 -10.00
CA LEU A 60 -8.67 5.02 -10.15
C LEU A 60 -10.10 4.50 -10.01
N THR A 61 -10.88 5.06 -9.08
CA THR A 61 -12.30 4.76 -8.93
C THR A 61 -13.08 5.16 -10.19
N HIS A 62 -12.85 6.37 -10.70
CA HIS A 62 -13.46 6.85 -11.94
C HIS A 62 -13.06 5.98 -13.14
N ALA A 63 -11.76 5.70 -13.31
CA ALA A 63 -11.27 4.85 -14.38
C ALA A 63 -11.93 3.48 -14.33
N ALA A 64 -12.01 2.86 -13.15
CA ALA A 64 -12.68 1.58 -12.96
C ALA A 64 -14.17 1.64 -13.33
N MET A 65 -14.90 2.70 -12.97
CA MET A 65 -16.29 2.90 -13.39
C MET A 65 -16.43 3.00 -14.92
N MET A 66 -15.50 3.69 -15.59
CA MET A 66 -15.54 3.92 -17.03
C MET A 66 -15.18 2.67 -17.84
N VAL A 67 -14.15 1.94 -17.46
CA VAL A 67 -13.61 0.82 -18.24
C VAL A 67 -14.12 -0.54 -17.78
N LEU A 68 -14.43 -0.70 -16.48
CA LEU A 68 -14.95 -1.95 -15.92
C LEU A 68 -16.47 -1.95 -15.71
N GLY A 69 -17.11 -0.78 -15.88
CA GLY A 69 -18.56 -0.60 -15.76
C GLY A 69 -19.01 -0.15 -14.37
N ALA A 70 -19.94 0.81 -14.33
CA ALA A 70 -20.38 1.48 -13.11
C ALA A 70 -21.20 0.61 -12.14
N ALA A 71 -21.70 -0.55 -12.56
CA ALA A 71 -22.52 -1.44 -11.72
C ALA A 71 -21.72 -2.27 -10.71
N ARG A 72 -20.38 -2.23 -10.76
CA ARG A 72 -19.49 -2.98 -9.85
C ARG A 72 -19.17 -2.17 -8.61
N ASP A 73 -18.73 -2.86 -7.55
CA ASP A 73 -18.27 -2.21 -6.32
C ASP A 73 -16.87 -1.60 -6.49
N HIS A 74 -16.86 -0.30 -6.75
CA HIS A 74 -15.66 0.52 -6.90
C HIS A 74 -15.25 1.26 -5.61
N SER A 75 -15.78 0.87 -4.46
CA SER A 75 -15.42 1.51 -3.19
C SER A 75 -13.91 1.46 -2.91
N TRP A 76 -13.28 2.62 -2.74
CA TRP A 76 -11.88 2.67 -2.35
C TRP A 76 -11.72 2.38 -0.84
N PRO A 77 -10.63 1.71 -0.40
CA PRO A 77 -10.41 1.47 1.03
C PRO A 77 -10.41 2.77 1.84
N GLY A 78 -11.20 2.80 2.91
CA GLY A 78 -11.25 3.94 3.83
C GLY A 78 -12.00 5.15 3.30
N THR A 79 -12.79 5.00 2.24
CA THR A 79 -13.72 6.04 1.73
C THR A 79 -14.72 6.53 2.77
N ASN A 80 -14.88 5.80 3.88
CA ASN A 80 -15.62 6.27 5.05
C ASN A 80 -14.71 6.21 6.29
N LEU A 81 -13.88 7.23 6.48
CA LEU A 81 -13.03 7.42 7.67
C LEU A 81 -13.85 7.55 8.98
N GLY A 82 -15.16 7.77 8.90
CA GLY A 82 -15.97 8.26 10.01
C GLY A 82 -16.79 7.22 10.79
N ALA A 83 -16.73 5.93 10.44
CA ALA A 83 -17.48 4.90 11.17
C ALA A 83 -16.54 3.89 11.85
N GLY A 84 -16.56 3.84 13.18
CA GLY A 84 -15.86 2.83 13.96
C GLY A 84 -14.38 3.15 14.25
N LEU A 85 -13.98 4.42 14.22
CA LEU A 85 -12.63 4.87 14.55
C LEU A 85 -12.67 6.17 15.37
N THR A 86 -11.79 6.24 16.36
CA THR A 86 -11.35 7.46 17.01
C THR A 86 -9.97 7.85 16.46
N ILE A 87 -9.82 9.11 16.04
CA ILE A 87 -8.55 9.66 15.57
C ILE A 87 -7.99 10.59 16.65
N SER A 88 -6.72 10.41 17.00
CA SER A 88 -6.01 11.30 17.93
C SER A 88 -4.63 11.67 17.38
N THR A 89 -4.06 12.76 17.89
CA THR A 89 -2.74 13.23 17.49
C THR A 89 -1.78 13.16 18.67
N THR A 90 -0.60 12.60 18.42
CA THR A 90 0.53 12.58 19.35
C THR A 90 1.67 13.44 18.78
N PRO A 91 2.74 13.73 19.52
CA PRO A 91 3.88 14.48 18.98
C PRO A 91 4.57 13.81 17.78
N VAL A 92 4.41 12.50 17.59
CA VAL A 92 5.14 11.72 16.57
C VAL A 92 4.24 11.10 15.50
N ALA A 93 2.93 11.06 15.72
CA ALA A 93 2.01 10.33 14.86
C ALA A 93 0.56 10.81 14.98
N GLU A 94 -0.18 10.58 13.90
CA GLU A 94 -1.64 10.52 13.94
C GLU A 94 -2.07 9.07 14.17
N VAL A 95 -2.97 8.87 15.12
CA VAL A 95 -3.30 7.55 15.64
C VAL A 95 -4.75 7.23 15.33
N PHE A 96 -4.96 6.13 14.60
CA PHE A 96 -6.25 5.57 14.28
C PHE A 96 -6.54 4.41 15.24
N THR A 97 -7.55 4.57 16.08
CA THR A 97 -7.97 3.59 17.09
C THR A 97 -9.38 3.10 16.77
N PRO A 98 -9.63 1.78 16.59
CA PRO A 98 -10.98 1.27 16.36
C PRO A 98 -11.90 1.46 17.57
N ASP A 99 -13.13 1.91 17.31
CA ASP A 99 -14.14 2.13 18.34
C ASP A 99 -14.66 0.78 18.89
N GLY A 100 -14.97 0.73 20.18
CA GLY A 100 -15.67 -0.41 20.79
C GLY A 100 -14.81 -1.66 21.04
N GLN A 101 -13.53 -1.65 20.67
CA GLN A 101 -12.53 -2.61 21.11
C GLN A 101 -11.43 -1.85 21.86
N ALA A 102 -11.05 -2.29 23.06
CA ALA A 102 -9.69 -1.99 23.50
C ALA A 102 -8.79 -2.56 22.40
N ALA A 103 -7.92 -1.74 21.78
CA ALA A 103 -7.02 -2.23 20.73
C ALA A 103 -6.14 -3.34 21.34
N THR A 104 -6.58 -4.59 21.24
CA THR A 104 -5.89 -5.77 21.80
C THR A 104 -4.91 -6.36 20.80
N GLY A 105 -4.98 -5.94 19.54
CA GLY A 105 -4.01 -6.28 18.50
C GLY A 105 -2.66 -5.57 18.69
N PRO A 106 -1.63 -5.98 17.94
CA PRO A 106 -0.34 -5.29 17.95
C PRO A 106 -0.49 -3.83 17.52
N ARG A 107 0.41 -2.97 18.00
CA ARG A 107 0.50 -1.60 17.50
C ARG A 107 1.18 -1.60 16.13
N VAL A 108 0.60 -0.89 15.17
CA VAL A 108 1.15 -0.74 13.82
C VAL A 108 1.82 0.63 13.71
N LEU A 109 3.13 0.66 13.42
CA LEU A 109 3.85 1.88 13.06
C LEU A 109 3.91 1.97 11.55
N ALA A 110 3.19 2.93 10.96
CA ALA A 110 3.05 3.09 9.53
C ALA A 110 3.93 4.26 9.03
N LEU A 111 4.77 3.97 8.04
CA LEU A 111 5.66 4.92 7.38
C LEU A 111 5.20 5.18 5.96
N ARG A 112 4.88 6.45 5.68
CA ARG A 112 4.50 6.93 4.36
C ARG A 112 5.69 7.00 3.40
N PRO A 113 5.47 6.83 2.08
CA PRO A 113 6.48 7.12 1.08
C PRO A 113 6.94 8.58 1.14
N GLU A 114 8.18 8.83 0.73
CA GLU A 114 8.72 10.17 0.53
C GLU A 114 7.94 10.93 -0.56
N GLY A 115 7.95 12.27 -0.50
CA GLY A 115 7.36 13.14 -1.52
C GLY A 115 5.84 13.35 -1.39
N LEU A 116 5.20 12.86 -0.33
CA LEU A 116 3.79 13.15 -0.03
C LEU A 116 3.66 14.36 0.89
N ASP A 117 2.93 15.37 0.43
CA ASP A 117 2.47 16.48 1.27
C ASP A 117 1.27 16.06 2.16
N ASP A 118 0.79 16.97 2.99
CA ASP A 118 -0.34 16.70 3.89
C ASP A 118 -1.65 16.40 3.14
N THR A 119 -1.82 16.94 1.93
CA THR A 119 -3.01 16.67 1.10
C THR A 119 -2.96 15.25 0.56
N ALA A 120 -1.83 14.84 -0.01
CA ALA A 120 -1.61 13.48 -0.49
C ALA A 120 -1.67 12.46 0.64
N ARG A 121 -1.15 12.82 1.81
CA ARG A 121 -1.28 12.03 3.03
C ARG A 121 -2.74 11.79 3.39
N ALA A 122 -3.53 12.86 3.52
CA ALA A 122 -4.94 12.79 3.89
C ALA A 122 -5.82 12.06 2.88
N MET A 123 -5.56 12.27 1.58
CA MET A 123 -6.42 11.75 0.51
C MET A 123 -6.06 10.34 0.05
N ALA A 124 -4.78 9.97 0.05
CA ALA A 124 -4.31 8.72 -0.57
C ALA A 124 -3.68 7.74 0.42
N TRP A 125 -3.04 8.22 1.49
CA TRP A 125 -2.32 7.37 2.44
C TRP A 125 -3.15 6.99 3.66
N GLN A 126 -3.78 7.96 4.31
CA GLN A 126 -4.55 7.74 5.54
C GLN A 126 -5.82 6.91 5.36
N PRO A 127 -6.59 7.00 4.25
CA PRO A 127 -7.80 6.19 4.11
C PRO A 127 -7.53 4.69 4.15
N PRO A 128 -6.55 4.14 3.41
CA PRO A 128 -6.15 2.74 3.57
C PRO A 128 -5.69 2.38 5.00
N LEU A 129 -5.02 3.29 5.72
CA LEU A 129 -4.60 3.04 7.12
C LEU A 129 -5.77 2.99 8.09
N ALA A 130 -6.76 3.87 7.92
CA ALA A 130 -7.99 3.84 8.70
C ALA A 130 -8.77 2.54 8.46
N ALA A 131 -8.92 2.14 7.19
CA ALA A 131 -9.50 0.85 6.84
C ALA A 131 -8.72 -0.32 7.46
N LEU A 132 -7.39 -0.22 7.48
CA LEU A 132 -6.52 -1.20 8.09
C LEU A 132 -6.75 -1.29 9.61
N ALA A 133 -6.85 -0.17 10.32
CA ALA A 133 -7.09 -0.14 11.77
C ALA A 133 -8.40 -0.86 12.14
N VAL A 134 -9.49 -0.58 11.42
CA VAL A 134 -10.79 -1.26 11.62
C VAL A 134 -10.68 -2.74 11.30
N GLN A 135 -10.15 -3.10 10.14
CA GLN A 135 -10.10 -4.50 9.73
C GLN A 135 -9.18 -5.32 10.64
N ALA A 136 -8.02 -4.78 11.02
CA ALA A 136 -7.07 -5.48 11.87
C ALA A 136 -7.49 -5.51 13.36
N GLY A 137 -8.40 -4.63 13.79
CA GLY A 137 -8.70 -4.44 15.21
C GLY A 137 -7.48 -3.95 16.00
N ALA A 138 -6.67 -3.10 15.35
CA ALA A 138 -5.35 -2.69 15.83
C ALA A 138 -5.21 -1.17 15.81
N GLU A 139 -4.41 -0.64 16.72
CA GLU A 139 -4.04 0.77 16.73
C GLU A 139 -2.99 1.02 15.64
N VAL A 140 -3.26 1.95 14.71
CA VAL A 140 -2.36 2.30 13.61
C VAL A 140 -1.83 3.72 13.81
N TRP A 141 -0.52 3.84 13.89
CA TRP A 141 0.23 5.09 14.07
C TRP A 141 0.81 5.51 12.73
N ASP A 142 0.18 6.47 12.07
CA ASP A 142 0.73 7.15 10.90
C ASP A 142 1.79 8.16 11.34
N LEU A 143 3.06 7.75 11.25
CA LEU A 143 4.18 8.55 11.74
C LEU A 143 4.32 9.83 10.91
N HIS A 144 4.48 10.97 11.59
CA HIS A 144 4.63 12.26 10.93
C HIS A 144 5.91 12.34 10.08
N ASP A 145 6.97 11.67 10.51
CA ASP A 145 8.26 11.61 9.84
C ASP A 145 8.84 10.19 9.96
N PRO A 146 9.37 9.58 8.88
CA PRO A 146 10.14 8.33 8.97
C PRO A 146 11.25 8.33 10.03
N ALA A 147 11.88 9.48 10.30
CA ALA A 147 12.91 9.63 11.33
C ALA A 147 12.36 9.42 12.76
N ALA A 148 11.05 9.52 12.96
CA ALA A 148 10.42 9.25 14.26
C ALA A 148 10.37 7.75 14.60
N LEU A 149 10.71 6.84 13.66
CA LEU A 149 10.62 5.40 13.84
C LEU A 149 11.37 4.92 15.09
N SER A 150 12.66 5.25 15.25
CA SER A 150 13.46 4.79 16.39
C SER A 150 12.87 5.25 17.73
N GLY A 151 12.36 6.48 17.80
CA GLY A 151 11.67 7.01 18.97
C GLY A 151 10.34 6.30 19.24
N ALA A 152 9.56 6.02 18.19
CA ALA A 152 8.30 5.28 18.29
C ALA A 152 8.52 3.83 18.72
N LEU A 153 9.57 3.16 18.22
CA LEU A 153 9.96 1.82 18.65
C LEU A 153 10.31 1.77 20.14
N ALA A 154 11.09 2.74 20.62
CA ALA A 154 11.47 2.82 22.03
C ALA A 154 10.28 3.09 22.97
N ALA A 155 9.27 3.82 22.50
CA ALA A 155 8.07 4.16 23.28
C ALA A 155 6.99 3.06 23.21
N ALA A 156 7.03 2.19 22.21
CA ALA A 156 5.98 1.22 21.98
C ALA A 156 6.21 -0.09 22.76
N GLN A 157 5.12 -0.62 23.32
CA GLN A 157 5.13 -1.94 23.94
C GLN A 157 4.85 -3.01 22.87
N SER A 158 5.57 -4.13 22.93
CA SER A 158 5.33 -5.28 22.05
C SER A 158 3.97 -5.93 22.34
N PRO A 159 3.29 -6.55 21.35
CA PRO A 159 3.77 -6.82 19.97
C PRO A 159 3.62 -5.65 18.98
N LEU A 160 4.57 -5.53 18.04
CA LEU A 160 4.63 -4.44 17.05
C LEU A 160 4.55 -4.94 15.60
N VAL A 161 3.99 -4.12 14.72
CA VAL A 161 4.09 -4.27 13.27
C VAL A 161 4.63 -2.97 12.69
N VAL A 162 5.69 -3.05 11.88
CA VAL A 162 6.22 -1.90 11.15
C VAL A 162 5.81 -2.03 9.69
N LEU A 163 4.99 -1.10 9.23
CA LEU A 163 4.42 -1.06 7.89
C LEU A 163 5.08 0.08 7.10
N GLY A 164 5.68 -0.22 5.96
CA GLY A 164 6.22 0.79 5.04
C GLY A 164 5.69 0.60 3.63
N ALA A 165 5.46 1.72 2.94
CA ALA A 165 5.13 1.70 1.52
C ALA A 165 6.12 2.47 0.65
N GLY A 166 6.36 2.02 -0.58
CA GLY A 166 7.26 2.71 -1.50
C GLY A 166 8.66 2.87 -0.90
N SER A 167 9.18 4.10 -0.98
CA SER A 167 10.50 4.46 -0.48
C SER A 167 10.66 4.33 1.04
N ALA A 168 9.56 4.27 1.81
CA ALA A 168 9.61 4.04 3.25
C ALA A 168 10.25 2.68 3.63
N ALA A 169 10.27 1.73 2.69
CA ALA A 169 10.99 0.46 2.86
C ALA A 169 12.47 0.69 3.21
N ARG A 170 13.10 1.76 2.70
CA ARG A 170 14.50 2.12 2.97
C ARG A 170 14.74 2.37 4.46
N THR A 171 13.83 3.07 5.11
CA THR A 171 13.91 3.37 6.55
C THR A 171 13.77 2.11 7.39
N ILE A 172 12.83 1.23 7.03
CA ILE A 172 12.62 -0.05 7.72
C ILE A 172 13.84 -0.95 7.58
N LEU A 173 14.39 -1.07 6.37
CA LEU A 173 15.59 -1.89 6.12
C LEU A 173 16.81 -1.37 6.89
N ARG A 174 16.99 -0.05 6.96
CA ARG A 174 18.07 0.55 7.76
C ARG A 174 17.89 0.29 9.25
N ALA A 175 16.68 0.41 9.78
CA ALA A 175 16.38 0.11 11.18
C ALA A 175 16.62 -1.37 11.50
N ALA A 176 16.24 -2.29 10.60
CA ALA A 176 16.51 -3.72 10.74
C ALA A 176 18.02 -4.02 10.71
N ALA A 177 18.76 -3.46 9.75
CA ALA A 177 20.21 -3.62 9.65
C ALA A 177 20.96 -3.04 10.87
N ALA A 178 20.42 -1.99 11.51
CA ALA A 178 20.94 -1.41 12.73
C ALA A 178 20.59 -2.22 14.00
N GLY A 179 19.78 -3.26 13.89
CA GLY A 179 19.33 -4.09 15.02
C GLY A 179 18.22 -3.45 15.85
N GLU A 180 17.56 -2.39 15.37
CA GLU A 180 16.43 -1.76 16.05
C GLU A 180 15.13 -2.57 15.92
N LEU A 181 15.05 -3.43 14.89
CA LEU A 181 13.93 -4.32 14.64
C LEU A 181 14.37 -5.77 14.88
N SER A 182 13.58 -6.52 15.67
CA SER A 182 13.84 -7.93 15.95
C SER A 182 12.62 -8.79 15.62
N PRO A 183 12.78 -9.93 14.93
CA PRO A 183 11.66 -10.84 14.65
C PRO A 183 10.97 -11.36 15.91
N ALA A 184 11.65 -11.33 17.07
CA ALA A 184 11.08 -11.72 18.36
C ALA A 184 10.01 -10.74 18.87
N THR A 185 10.11 -9.46 18.53
CA THR A 185 9.27 -8.38 19.10
C THR A 185 8.42 -7.65 18.06
N CYS A 186 8.79 -7.72 16.78
CA CYS A 186 8.07 -7.08 15.71
C CYS A 186 7.88 -7.96 14.47
N ARG A 187 6.94 -7.54 13.63
CA ARG A 187 6.75 -8.02 12.26
C ARG A 187 6.88 -6.86 11.29
N ILE A 188 7.21 -7.17 10.04
CA ILE A 188 7.43 -6.17 8.99
C ILE A 188 6.46 -6.39 7.84
N VAL A 189 5.87 -5.30 7.37
CA VAL A 189 5.11 -5.26 6.12
C VAL A 189 5.74 -4.26 5.17
N LEU A 190 6.12 -4.74 3.98
CA LEU A 190 6.63 -3.92 2.89
C LEU A 190 5.62 -3.92 1.74
N SER A 191 4.90 -2.81 1.55
CA SER A 191 3.92 -2.66 0.47
C SER A 191 4.46 -1.84 -0.68
N ARG A 192 4.64 -2.46 -1.85
CA ARG A 192 5.27 -1.85 -3.04
C ARG A 192 6.63 -1.25 -2.71
N PRO A 193 7.54 -2.01 -2.09
CA PRO A 193 8.80 -1.45 -1.60
C PRO A 193 9.64 -0.91 -2.77
N ASP A 194 10.13 0.33 -2.62
CA ASP A 194 11.15 0.94 -3.49
C ASP A 194 12.50 0.87 -2.75
N ILE A 195 13.26 -0.16 -3.09
CA ILE A 195 14.55 -0.47 -2.47
C ILE A 195 15.67 -0.07 -3.45
N PRO A 196 16.57 0.85 -3.06
CA PRO A 196 17.70 1.24 -3.89
C PRO A 196 18.78 0.17 -3.81
N ASP A 197 19.56 0.02 -4.88
CA ASP A 197 20.66 -0.96 -4.99
C ASP A 197 21.73 -0.83 -3.89
N THR A 198 21.76 0.29 -3.17
CA THR A 198 22.68 0.55 -2.05
C THR A 198 22.29 -0.16 -0.75
N ILE A 199 21.10 -0.76 -0.68
CA ILE A 199 20.62 -1.50 0.48
C ILE A 199 20.34 -2.93 0.02
N ASP A 200 21.04 -3.90 0.60
CA ASP A 200 20.76 -5.33 0.39
C ASP A 200 19.73 -5.84 1.42
N PRO A 201 18.49 -6.16 1.01
CA PRO A 201 17.47 -6.71 1.90
C PRO A 201 17.84 -8.06 2.49
N ALA A 202 18.66 -8.88 1.81
CA ALA A 202 19.06 -10.19 2.33
C ALA A 202 19.85 -10.03 3.63
N THR A 203 20.78 -9.08 3.63
CA THR A 203 21.57 -8.73 4.82
C THR A 203 20.72 -7.98 5.85
N ALA A 204 19.96 -6.97 5.42
CA ALA A 204 19.20 -6.11 6.34
C ALA A 204 18.08 -6.85 7.08
N LEU A 205 17.48 -7.87 6.46
CA LEU A 205 16.36 -8.64 7.01
C LEU A 205 16.74 -10.08 7.34
N ALA A 206 18.03 -10.41 7.52
CA ALA A 206 18.50 -11.78 7.69
C ALA A 206 17.65 -12.59 8.71
N GLY A 207 17.41 -12.05 9.91
CA GLY A 207 16.59 -12.71 10.93
C GLY A 207 15.07 -12.75 10.64
N PHE A 208 14.57 -11.95 9.70
CA PHE A 208 13.17 -11.97 9.27
C PHE A 208 12.93 -12.91 8.07
N LEU A 209 14.00 -13.32 7.38
CA LEU A 209 13.96 -14.23 6.23
C LEU A 209 14.19 -15.69 6.63
N GLU A 210 14.51 -15.96 7.89
CA GLU A 210 14.71 -17.31 8.42
C GLU A 210 13.41 -18.14 8.32
N GLU A 211 13.55 -19.41 7.94
CA GLU A 211 12.39 -20.33 7.80
C GLU A 211 11.65 -20.56 9.11
N GLU A 212 12.30 -20.35 10.26
CA GLU A 212 11.68 -20.42 11.58
C GLU A 212 10.73 -19.23 11.87
N HIS A 213 10.70 -18.22 11.00
CA HIS A 213 9.96 -16.98 11.13
C HIS A 213 9.09 -16.64 9.90
N PRO A 214 8.31 -17.59 9.36
CA PRO A 214 7.59 -17.41 8.08
C PRO A 214 6.48 -16.35 8.15
N ASP A 215 6.08 -15.96 9.36
CA ASP A 215 5.03 -15.01 9.70
C ASP A 215 5.58 -13.64 10.17
N ARG A 216 6.89 -13.40 10.03
CA ARG A 216 7.53 -12.14 10.46
C ARG A 216 7.71 -11.10 9.36
N LEU A 217 7.58 -11.50 8.10
CA LEU A 217 7.70 -10.61 6.96
C LEU A 217 6.58 -10.85 5.94
N LEU A 218 5.91 -9.77 5.55
CA LEU A 218 5.01 -9.74 4.40
C LEU A 218 5.50 -8.72 3.38
N VAL A 219 5.66 -9.14 2.13
CA VAL A 219 5.96 -8.24 1.00
C VAL A 219 4.79 -8.27 0.03
N LEU A 220 4.30 -7.10 -0.39
CA LEU A 220 3.18 -6.97 -1.33
C LEU A 220 3.59 -6.18 -2.57
N SER A 221 3.75 -6.82 -3.72
CA SER A 221 4.21 -6.18 -4.96
C SER A 221 3.21 -6.34 -6.11
N GLY A 222 3.34 -5.49 -7.13
CA GLY A 222 2.50 -5.55 -8.34
C GLY A 222 3.05 -6.54 -9.36
N THR A 223 2.20 -7.35 -9.98
CA THR A 223 2.59 -8.26 -11.08
C THR A 223 3.10 -7.52 -12.32
N HIS A 224 2.71 -6.25 -12.48
CA HIS A 224 3.08 -5.38 -13.58
C HIS A 224 3.84 -4.13 -13.12
N ASP A 225 4.51 -4.20 -11.96
CA ASP A 225 5.38 -3.13 -11.50
C ASP A 225 6.69 -3.13 -12.31
N VAL A 226 6.80 -2.21 -13.27
CA VAL A 226 8.02 -1.96 -14.06
C VAL A 226 8.82 -0.76 -13.54
N THR A 227 8.29 -0.05 -12.53
CA THR A 227 8.96 1.11 -11.93
C THR A 227 10.04 0.67 -10.97
N VAL A 228 9.76 -0.40 -10.21
CA VAL A 228 10.68 -0.96 -9.23
C VAL A 228 10.87 -2.45 -9.48
N THR A 229 12.13 -2.87 -9.65
CA THR A 229 12.47 -4.29 -9.74
C THR A 229 12.35 -4.96 -8.38
N ALA A 230 11.59 -6.05 -8.30
CA ALA A 230 11.50 -6.83 -7.09
C ALA A 230 12.86 -7.48 -6.75
N HIS A 231 13.28 -7.35 -5.49
CA HIS A 231 14.55 -7.91 -5.03
C HIS A 231 14.45 -9.44 -4.86
N PRO A 232 15.38 -10.25 -5.42
CA PRO A 232 15.31 -11.71 -5.37
C PRO A 232 15.21 -12.30 -3.97
N ALA A 233 15.89 -11.68 -2.99
CA ALA A 233 15.86 -12.12 -1.60
C ALA A 233 14.46 -12.06 -0.95
N LEU A 234 13.55 -11.25 -1.49
CA LEU A 234 12.19 -11.08 -0.98
C LEU A 234 11.17 -11.96 -1.72
N ALA A 235 11.56 -12.64 -2.80
CA ALA A 235 10.64 -13.35 -3.67
C ALA A 235 9.82 -14.42 -2.94
N GLY A 236 10.43 -15.15 -2.00
CA GLY A 236 9.76 -16.16 -1.18
C GLY A 236 8.72 -15.61 -0.19
N HIS A 237 8.77 -14.31 0.12
CA HIS A 237 7.86 -13.62 1.03
C HIS A 237 6.90 -12.67 0.30
N THR A 238 6.97 -12.62 -1.04
CA THR A 238 6.20 -11.68 -1.85
C THR A 238 4.88 -12.28 -2.26
N THR A 239 3.79 -11.65 -1.84
CA THR A 239 2.47 -11.85 -2.42
C THR A 239 2.29 -10.86 -3.57
N TRP A 240 1.97 -11.40 -4.75
CA TRP A 240 1.80 -10.63 -5.97
C TRP A 240 0.33 -10.26 -6.18
N LEU A 241 0.08 -9.00 -6.49
CA LEU A 241 -1.24 -8.45 -6.74
C LEU A 241 -1.32 -7.89 -8.16
N PRO A 242 -2.48 -7.96 -8.85
CA PRO A 242 -2.68 -7.34 -10.16
C PRO A 242 -2.67 -5.81 -10.02
N ALA A 243 -1.46 -5.25 -10.10
CA ALA A 243 -1.13 -3.85 -9.90
C ALA A 243 0.17 -3.48 -10.64
N THR A 244 0.31 -2.20 -10.99
CA THR A 244 1.62 -1.55 -11.22
C THR A 244 2.10 -0.89 -9.93
N HIS A 245 3.13 -0.03 -9.99
CA HIS A 245 3.59 0.70 -8.81
C HIS A 245 2.54 1.64 -8.22
N HIS A 246 1.71 2.27 -9.06
CA HIS A 246 0.73 3.27 -8.63
C HIS A 246 -0.72 2.91 -9.00
N VAL A 247 -0.91 2.03 -9.99
CA VAL A 247 -2.22 1.72 -10.54
C VAL A 247 -2.67 0.34 -10.08
N CYS A 248 -3.91 0.27 -9.59
CA CYS A 248 -4.61 -0.98 -9.32
C CYS A 248 -6.13 -0.74 -9.34
N THR A 249 -6.92 -1.82 -9.43
CA THR A 249 -8.38 -1.71 -9.29
C THR A 249 -8.76 -1.42 -7.83
N PRO A 250 -9.95 -0.83 -7.57
CA PRO A 250 -10.46 -0.71 -6.20
C PRO A 250 -10.55 -2.04 -5.46
N ALA A 251 -10.87 -3.13 -6.17
CA ALA A 251 -10.88 -4.48 -5.61
C ALA A 251 -9.47 -4.92 -5.14
N THR A 252 -8.43 -4.71 -5.96
CA THR A 252 -7.04 -4.99 -5.59
C THR A 252 -6.57 -4.11 -4.42
N ALA A 253 -7.01 -2.85 -4.37
CA ALA A 253 -6.70 -1.96 -3.24
C ALA A 253 -7.31 -2.49 -1.93
N ARG A 254 -8.57 -2.95 -1.95
CA ARG A 254 -9.23 -3.59 -0.79
C ARG A 254 -8.54 -4.89 -0.39
N GLU A 255 -8.17 -5.71 -1.37
CA GLU A 255 -7.45 -6.96 -1.16
C GLU A 255 -6.10 -6.74 -0.48
N ARG A 256 -5.34 -5.71 -0.91
CA ARG A 256 -4.09 -5.32 -0.27
C ARG A 256 -4.29 -5.01 1.21
N VAL A 257 -5.29 -4.21 1.56
CA VAL A 257 -5.61 -3.88 2.97
C VAL A 257 -6.01 -5.14 3.74
N ARG A 258 -6.83 -6.03 3.14
CA ARG A 258 -7.24 -7.29 3.75
C ARG A 258 -6.05 -8.19 4.09
N LEU A 259 -5.11 -8.36 3.16
CA LEU A 259 -3.90 -9.17 3.36
C LEU A 259 -3.03 -8.62 4.49
N ILE A 260 -2.84 -7.29 4.55
CA ILE A 260 -2.10 -6.65 5.64
C ILE A 260 -2.83 -6.84 6.97
N ALA A 261 -4.16 -6.64 7.01
CA ALA A 261 -4.96 -6.84 8.22
C ALA A 261 -4.89 -8.28 8.73
N GLU A 262 -4.97 -9.27 7.83
CA GLU A 262 -4.81 -10.69 8.17
C GLU A 262 -3.43 -11.00 8.71
N PHE A 263 -2.39 -10.42 8.14
CA PHE A 263 -1.04 -10.56 8.65
C PHE A 263 -0.89 -9.95 10.05
N ILE A 264 -1.48 -8.78 10.30
CA ILE A 264 -1.45 -8.11 11.61
C ILE A 264 -2.18 -8.91 12.70
N ARG A 265 -3.29 -9.58 12.38
CA ARG A 265 -4.10 -10.32 13.37
C ARG A 265 -3.51 -11.66 13.81
N ARG A 266 -2.56 -12.21 13.05
CA ARG A 266 -1.84 -13.44 13.44
C ARG A 266 -1.01 -13.19 14.70
#